data_AF-A0A9Q4CWZ6-F1
#
_entry.id   AF-A0A9Q4CWZ6-F1
#
_cell.length_a   1.000
_cell.length_b   1.000
_cell.length_c   1.000
_cell.angle_alpha   90.00
_cell.angle_beta   90.00
_cell.angle_gamma   90.00
#
_symmetry.space_group_name_H-M   'P 1'
#
loop_
_entity.id
_entity.type
_entity.pdbx_description
1 polymer ?
#
loop_
_entity_poly.entity_id
_entity_poly.type
_entity_poly.pdbx_seq_one_letter_code
_entity_poly.pdbx_strand_id
1 'polypeptide(L)'
;MFTLDRDSILGHPRLQFLHDVVPISEHLDNIEKFINLCFVDDGWTVVQHRRVIALRSTDEQRLSSAFKASLYLGKYKDMANTDRFLRSMVSAGHSYEPIRGETVLFLFIGIGKPVYDHMVTYTVGRPTRIAGGQRANVPWGFELPVEARNPAEYEEELERIRRVIRLAKEERAEQMQAARAKLPVGYIMPPFLLEFSEEALIKTVFRQRLFERGAQGATVDVVTDMLECCLRVDPAKWQVLIDYHGPHVQQWEKSMRTLQKERYRLEDLASLMGLSVEEALEKDLYQLILDSVGKLPPSMWER
;
A
#
# COMPACT_ATOMS: atom_id res chain seq x y z
N MET A 1 -3.31 16.26 18.39
CA MET A 1 -3.60 14.97 19.04
C MET A 1 -4.22 14.05 18.01
N PHE A 2 -3.63 12.88 17.80
CA PHE A 2 -4.14 11.83 16.94
C PHE A 2 -5.15 10.97 17.72
N THR A 3 -6.25 10.60 17.07
CA THR A 3 -7.25 9.68 17.62
C THR A 3 -7.35 8.48 16.68
N LEU A 4 -7.22 7.28 17.23
CA LEU A 4 -7.28 6.06 16.45
C LEU A 4 -8.73 5.79 16.05
N ASP A 5 -9.00 5.69 14.74
CA ASP A 5 -10.28 5.23 14.22
C ASP A 5 -10.39 3.71 14.38
N ARG A 6 -10.90 3.29 15.54
CA ARG A 6 -11.04 1.87 15.91
C ARG A 6 -12.11 1.18 15.09
N ASP A 7 -13.17 1.88 14.73
CA ASP A 7 -14.30 1.31 13.99
C ASP A 7 -13.86 0.87 12.60
N SER A 8 -12.97 1.62 11.96
CA SER A 8 -12.39 1.25 10.67
C SER A 8 -11.50 0.00 10.72
N ILE A 9 -11.07 -0.42 11.91
CA ILE A 9 -10.26 -1.63 12.15
C ILE A 9 -11.18 -2.78 12.59
N LEU A 10 -11.92 -2.58 13.69
CA LEU A 10 -12.71 -3.61 14.35
C LEU A 10 -14.01 -3.94 13.59
N GLY A 11 -14.56 -2.97 12.87
CA GLY A 11 -15.77 -3.13 12.07
C GLY A 11 -15.55 -3.77 10.70
N HIS A 12 -14.31 -4.15 10.35
CA HIS A 12 -14.04 -4.74 9.04
C HIS A 12 -14.72 -6.12 8.91
N PRO A 13 -15.57 -6.36 7.89
CA PRO A 13 -16.46 -7.53 7.84
C PRO A 13 -15.75 -8.88 7.76
N ARG A 14 -14.49 -8.89 7.29
CA ARG A 14 -13.67 -10.10 7.21
C ARG A 14 -12.86 -10.39 8.47
N LEU A 15 -12.80 -9.48 9.44
CA LEU A 15 -11.96 -9.66 10.62
C LEU A 15 -12.78 -10.23 11.77
N GLN A 16 -12.26 -11.29 12.38
CA GLN A 16 -12.83 -11.91 13.57
C GLN A 16 -11.78 -11.85 14.68
N PHE A 17 -11.90 -10.85 15.56
CA PHE A 17 -11.00 -10.65 16.69
C PHE A 17 -11.38 -11.53 17.88
N LEU A 18 -10.37 -12.05 18.57
CA LEU A 18 -10.53 -12.91 19.75
C LEU A 18 -10.49 -12.10 21.05
N HIS A 19 -11.52 -11.27 21.26
CA HIS A 19 -11.66 -10.40 22.43
C HIS A 19 -11.69 -11.14 23.78
N ASP A 20 -12.02 -12.44 23.76
CA ASP A 20 -12.11 -13.30 24.94
C ASP A 20 -10.73 -13.72 25.48
N VAL A 21 -9.70 -13.78 24.63
CA VAL A 21 -8.36 -14.27 25.01
C VAL A 21 -7.24 -13.26 24.80
N VAL A 22 -7.50 -12.18 24.05
CA VAL A 22 -6.58 -11.06 23.80
C VAL A 22 -7.24 -9.75 24.20
N PRO A 23 -6.59 -8.88 25.02
CA PRO A 23 -7.16 -7.60 25.43
C PRO A 23 -7.01 -6.55 24.30
N ILE A 24 -7.71 -6.76 23.19
CA ILE A 24 -7.59 -5.94 21.96
C ILE A 24 -7.84 -4.46 22.25
N SER A 25 -8.91 -4.12 22.98
CA SER A 25 -9.26 -2.72 23.27
C SER A 25 -8.16 -2.01 24.06
N GLU A 26 -7.62 -2.67 25.10
CA GLU A 26 -6.51 -2.13 25.90
C GLU A 26 -5.23 -1.97 25.06
N HIS A 27 -4.95 -2.92 24.16
CA HIS A 27 -3.83 -2.80 23.24
C HIS A 27 -4.00 -1.61 22.29
N LEU A 28 -5.21 -1.38 21.76
CA LEU A 28 -5.51 -0.22 20.92
C LEU A 28 -5.39 1.10 21.69
N ASP A 29 -5.86 1.16 22.94
CA ASP A 29 -5.69 2.32 23.82
C ASP A 29 -4.21 2.66 24.01
N ASN A 30 -3.39 1.64 24.30
CA ASN A 30 -1.96 1.81 24.48
C ASN A 30 -1.26 2.22 23.19
N ILE A 31 -1.63 1.63 22.05
CA ILE A 31 -1.10 2.02 20.73
C ILE A 31 -1.41 3.48 20.46
N GLU A 32 -2.66 3.92 20.60
CA GLU A 32 -3.05 5.33 20.40
C GLU A 32 -2.27 6.28 21.32
N LYS A 33 -2.15 5.93 22.60
CA LYS A 33 -1.37 6.69 23.58
C LYS A 33 0.10 6.85 23.14
N PHE A 34 0.76 5.76 22.75
CA PHE A 34 2.16 5.79 22.37
C PHE A 34 2.40 6.36 20.97
N ILE A 35 1.42 6.33 20.07
CA ILE A 35 1.48 7.09 18.82
C ILE A 35 1.54 8.59 19.13
N ASN A 36 0.66 9.08 20.01
CA ASN A 36 0.68 10.49 20.41
C ASN A 36 2.01 10.85 21.05
N LEU A 37 2.45 10.07 22.04
CA LEU A 37 3.68 10.36 22.79
C LEU A 37 4.95 10.31 21.94
N CYS A 38 5.07 9.35 21.01
CA CYS A 38 6.31 9.10 20.28
C CYS A 38 6.38 9.75 18.90
N PHE A 39 5.24 10.16 18.32
CA PHE A 39 5.21 10.71 16.97
C PHE A 39 4.55 12.10 16.93
N VAL A 40 3.33 12.22 17.46
CA VAL A 40 2.60 13.50 17.39
C VAL A 40 3.28 14.57 18.23
N ASP A 41 3.72 14.23 19.45
CA ASP A 41 4.40 15.16 20.35
C ASP A 41 5.78 15.59 19.82
N ASP A 42 6.42 14.75 19.00
CA ASP A 42 7.66 15.06 18.27
C ASP A 42 7.42 15.89 16.99
N GLY A 43 6.16 16.21 16.68
CA GLY A 43 5.77 17.07 15.56
C GLY A 43 5.50 16.35 14.23
N TRP A 44 5.40 15.01 14.23
CA TRP A 44 5.09 14.25 13.01
C TRP A 44 3.61 14.29 12.66
N THR A 45 3.32 14.31 11.35
CA THR A 45 1.94 14.24 10.84
C THR A 45 1.50 12.78 10.73
N VAL A 46 0.88 12.27 11.79
CA VAL A 46 0.35 10.90 11.80
C VAL A 46 -1.00 10.83 11.09
N VAL A 47 -1.13 9.91 10.13
CA VAL A 47 -2.35 9.71 9.37
C VAL A 47 -2.78 8.25 9.38
N GLN A 48 -4.07 8.00 9.59
CA GLN A 48 -4.68 6.68 9.44
C GLN A 48 -5.57 6.62 8.20
N HIS A 49 -5.55 5.48 7.51
CA HIS A 49 -6.60 5.03 6.62
C HIS A 49 -6.93 3.58 6.96
N ARG A 50 -8.13 3.35 7.52
CA ARG A 50 -8.58 2.03 7.95
C ARG A 50 -7.54 1.33 8.83
N ARG A 51 -6.99 0.21 8.35
CA ARG A 51 -6.10 -0.70 9.09
C ARG A 51 -4.62 -0.30 9.03
N VAL A 52 -4.31 0.77 8.31
CA VAL A 52 -2.95 1.27 8.08
C VAL A 52 -2.82 2.66 8.65
N ILE A 53 -1.68 2.91 9.31
CA ILE A 53 -1.34 4.21 9.89
C ILE A 53 0.06 4.59 9.43
N ALA A 54 0.21 5.71 8.72
CA ALA A 54 1.50 6.33 8.47
C ALA A 54 1.93 7.11 9.71
N LEU A 55 2.98 6.65 10.37
CA LEU A 55 3.51 7.24 11.61
C LEU A 55 4.54 8.34 11.36
N ARG A 56 5.32 8.21 10.28
CA ARG A 56 6.42 9.11 9.95
C ARG A 56 6.69 9.12 8.45
N SER A 57 6.83 10.30 7.85
CA SER A 57 7.42 10.49 6.53
C SER A 57 8.64 11.41 6.64
N THR A 58 9.79 11.01 6.09
CA THR A 58 11.05 11.74 6.37
C THR A 58 11.18 13.08 5.65
N ASP A 59 10.40 13.34 4.60
CA ASP A 59 10.46 14.59 3.81
C ASP A 59 9.08 15.21 3.56
N GLU A 60 8.29 15.38 4.63
CA GLU A 60 6.96 16.01 4.58
C GLU A 60 6.98 17.42 3.96
N GLN A 61 8.03 18.19 4.22
CA GLN A 61 8.19 19.55 3.68
C GLN A 61 8.86 19.59 2.30
N ARG A 62 9.26 18.42 1.77
CA ARG A 62 9.97 18.28 0.48
C ARG A 62 11.31 19.04 0.40
N LEU A 63 11.88 19.46 1.54
CA LEU A 63 13.11 20.25 1.59
C LEU A 63 14.35 19.38 1.33
N SER A 64 14.36 18.14 1.83
CA SER A 64 15.46 17.19 1.62
C SER A 64 15.55 16.84 0.13
N SER A 65 14.42 16.48 -0.48
CA SER A 65 14.35 16.20 -1.92
C SER A 65 14.65 17.44 -2.77
N ALA A 66 14.17 18.63 -2.40
CA ALA A 66 14.52 19.88 -3.09
C ALA A 66 16.03 20.14 -3.08
N PHE A 67 16.66 19.99 -1.92
CA PHE A 67 18.10 20.16 -1.74
C PHE A 67 18.88 19.15 -2.59
N LYS A 68 18.52 17.86 -2.53
CA LYS A 68 19.17 16.81 -3.34
C LYS A 68 18.98 17.04 -4.84
N ALA A 69 17.78 17.43 -5.28
CA ALA A 69 17.49 17.80 -6.67
C ALA A 69 18.32 19.00 -7.13
N SER A 70 18.56 19.97 -6.23
CA SER A 70 19.40 21.13 -6.53
C SER A 70 20.86 20.79 -6.77
N LEU A 71 21.41 19.86 -5.97
CA LEU A 71 22.76 19.34 -6.17
C LEU A 71 22.86 18.59 -7.49
N TYR A 72 21.89 17.71 -7.76
CA TYR A 72 21.83 16.92 -8.99
C TYR A 72 21.80 17.80 -10.26
N LEU A 73 21.10 18.93 -10.21
CA LEU A 73 20.93 19.85 -11.36
C LEU A 73 21.88 21.06 -11.34
N GLY A 74 22.79 21.16 -10.36
CA GLY A 74 23.73 22.29 -10.22
C GLY A 74 23.06 23.64 -9.94
N LYS A 75 21.90 23.64 -9.27
CA LYS A 75 21.06 24.84 -9.05
C LYS A 75 21.19 25.36 -7.61
N TYR A 76 22.35 25.93 -7.30
CA TYR A 76 22.73 26.36 -5.94
C TYR A 76 22.06 27.65 -5.44
N LYS A 77 21.41 28.44 -6.31
CA LYS A 77 20.83 29.74 -5.93
C LYS A 77 19.45 29.62 -5.26
N ASP A 78 18.79 28.47 -5.41
CA ASP A 78 17.42 28.21 -4.99
C ASP A 78 17.26 26.73 -4.59
N MET A 79 18.12 26.27 -3.67
CA MET A 79 18.17 24.87 -3.24
C MET A 79 16.92 24.39 -2.49
N ALA A 80 16.09 25.31 -2.00
CA ALA A 80 14.83 25.02 -1.31
C ALA A 80 13.61 24.96 -2.26
N ASN A 81 13.81 24.95 -3.58
CA ASN A 81 12.72 24.87 -4.55
C ASN A 81 12.08 23.47 -4.56
N THR A 82 11.00 23.31 -3.81
CA THR A 82 10.23 22.06 -3.63
C THR A 82 9.49 21.61 -4.89
N ASP A 83 9.23 22.52 -5.83
CA ASP A 83 8.59 22.18 -7.10
C ASP A 83 9.56 21.52 -8.09
N ARG A 84 10.87 21.74 -7.96
CA ARG A 84 11.86 21.27 -8.94
C ARG A 84 11.83 19.76 -9.12
N PHE A 85 11.81 19.03 -8.01
CA PHE A 85 11.78 17.57 -8.07
C PHE A 85 10.53 17.09 -8.81
N LEU A 86 9.36 17.58 -8.40
CA LEU A 86 8.06 17.16 -8.95
C LEU A 86 7.83 17.60 -10.39
N ARG A 87 8.09 18.88 -10.70
CA ARG A 87 7.71 19.48 -12.00
C ARG A 87 8.81 19.44 -13.05
N SER A 88 10.07 19.29 -12.66
CA SER A 88 11.19 19.28 -13.61
C SER A 88 11.84 17.90 -13.71
N MET A 89 12.07 17.20 -12.59
CA MET A 89 12.78 15.93 -12.63
C MET A 89 11.85 14.76 -12.95
N VAL A 90 10.76 14.62 -12.21
CA VAL A 90 9.78 13.54 -12.43
C VAL A 90 9.20 13.61 -13.83
N SER A 91 8.84 14.81 -14.28
CA SER A 91 8.27 15.05 -15.61
C SER A 91 9.19 14.73 -16.78
N ALA A 92 10.49 14.98 -16.62
CA ALA A 92 11.51 14.66 -17.61
C ALA A 92 12.00 13.20 -17.54
N GLY A 93 11.41 12.37 -16.66
CA GLY A 93 11.83 10.98 -16.47
C GLY A 93 13.25 10.85 -15.89
N HIS A 94 13.74 11.86 -15.16
CA HIS A 94 15.04 11.83 -14.51
C HIS A 94 15.09 10.82 -13.36
N SER A 95 16.31 10.55 -12.86
CA SER A 95 16.50 9.64 -11.73
C SER A 95 15.77 10.12 -10.48
N TYR A 96 15.27 9.15 -9.72
CA TYR A 96 14.59 9.33 -8.44
C TYR A 96 15.59 9.45 -7.27
N GLU A 97 16.89 9.63 -7.55
CA GLU A 97 17.92 9.86 -6.51
C GLU A 97 17.49 10.89 -5.45
N PRO A 98 16.79 12.01 -5.78
CA PRO A 98 16.44 12.98 -4.77
C PRO A 98 15.48 12.46 -3.69
N ILE A 99 14.67 11.44 -3.99
CA ILE A 99 13.82 10.76 -2.99
C ILE A 99 14.35 9.38 -2.59
N ARG A 100 15.47 8.94 -3.17
CA ARG A 100 16.12 7.67 -2.84
C ARG A 100 16.78 7.81 -1.47
N GLY A 101 16.03 7.42 -0.44
CA GLY A 101 16.39 7.58 0.97
C GLY A 101 15.29 8.21 1.81
N GLU A 102 14.27 8.80 1.18
CA GLU A 102 13.07 9.21 1.89
C GLU A 102 12.16 8.01 2.11
N THR A 103 11.58 7.92 3.30
CA THR A 103 10.80 6.77 3.74
C THR A 103 9.47 7.16 4.36
N VAL A 104 8.54 6.21 4.36
CA VAL A 104 7.32 6.25 5.15
C VAL A 104 7.28 5.02 6.05
N LEU A 105 7.12 5.25 7.35
CA LEU A 105 6.94 4.21 8.37
C LEU A 105 5.45 3.97 8.58
N PHE A 106 5.00 2.74 8.33
CA PHE A 106 3.61 2.34 8.53
C PHE A 106 3.46 1.39 9.70
N LEU A 107 2.41 1.58 10.48
CA LEU A 107 1.85 0.64 11.44
C LEU A 107 0.62 -0.04 10.86
N PHE A 108 0.60 -1.36 10.97
CA PHE A 108 -0.46 -2.23 10.48
C PHE A 108 -1.18 -2.89 11.65
N ILE A 109 -2.51 -2.78 11.68
CA ILE A 109 -3.36 -3.34 12.75
C ILE A 109 -4.48 -4.15 12.11
N GLY A 110 -4.74 -5.37 12.59
CA GLY A 110 -5.82 -6.19 12.04
C GLY A 110 -5.52 -6.76 10.65
N ILE A 111 -4.24 -7.06 10.37
CA ILE A 111 -3.79 -7.57 9.08
C ILE A 111 -3.44 -9.06 9.17
N GLY A 112 -3.98 -9.86 8.25
CA GLY A 112 -3.67 -11.28 8.14
C GLY A 112 -2.21 -11.54 7.76
N LYS A 113 -1.67 -12.65 8.24
CA LYS A 113 -0.31 -13.12 7.92
C LYS A 113 0.03 -13.15 6.41
N PRO A 114 -0.86 -13.54 5.49
CA PRO A 114 -0.52 -13.57 4.06
C PRO A 114 -0.20 -12.19 3.50
N VAL A 115 -0.91 -11.16 3.96
CA VAL A 115 -0.65 -9.77 3.53
C VAL A 115 0.70 -9.31 4.03
N TYR A 116 1.04 -9.61 5.29
CA TYR A 116 2.38 -9.34 5.82
C TYR A 116 3.47 -10.03 5.00
N ASP A 117 3.29 -11.30 4.64
CA ASP A 117 4.26 -12.06 3.85
C ASP A 117 4.44 -11.51 2.43
N HIS A 118 3.38 -10.93 1.84
CA HIS A 118 3.50 -10.22 0.58
C HIS A 118 4.20 -8.86 0.73
N MET A 119 3.89 -8.11 1.78
CA MET A 119 4.46 -6.76 1.95
C MET A 119 5.94 -6.79 2.30
N VAL A 120 6.37 -7.78 3.08
CA VAL A 120 7.76 -7.87 3.55
C VAL A 120 8.76 -8.11 2.42
N THR A 121 8.34 -8.63 1.27
CA THR A 121 9.24 -8.80 0.12
C THR A 121 9.64 -7.47 -0.52
N TYR A 122 8.93 -6.38 -0.22
CA TYR A 122 9.17 -5.06 -0.81
C TYR A 122 9.99 -4.13 0.07
N THR A 123 10.35 -4.54 1.29
CA THR A 123 11.25 -3.75 2.15
C THR A 123 12.69 -3.91 1.64
N VAL A 124 13.08 -3.13 0.64
CA VAL A 124 14.43 -3.14 0.05
C VAL A 124 15.38 -2.27 0.87
N GLY A 125 16.58 -2.75 1.20
CA GLY A 125 17.64 -1.91 1.79
C GLY A 125 17.58 -1.69 3.31
N ARG A 126 16.76 -2.45 4.04
CA ARG A 126 16.51 -2.36 5.50
C ARG A 126 16.04 -1.00 6.08
N PRO A 127 15.03 -0.35 5.49
CA PRO A 127 14.14 0.49 6.28
C PRO A 127 13.43 -0.39 7.32
N THR A 128 13.22 0.15 8.52
CA THR A 128 12.72 -0.53 9.73
C THR A 128 11.67 -1.63 9.50
N ARG A 129 11.92 -2.84 10.01
CA ARG A 129 10.94 -3.95 10.06
C ARG A 129 10.81 -4.42 11.49
N ILE A 130 9.64 -4.20 12.09
CA ILE A 130 9.30 -4.72 13.41
C ILE A 130 8.01 -5.50 13.28
N ALA A 131 8.13 -6.82 13.19
CA ALA A 131 7.00 -7.70 13.43
C ALA A 131 7.24 -8.39 14.76
N GLY A 132 6.25 -8.33 15.65
CA GLY A 132 6.31 -9.02 16.92
C GLY A 132 6.72 -10.47 16.70
N GLY A 133 7.90 -10.84 17.20
CA GLY A 133 8.33 -12.22 17.17
C GLY A 133 7.26 -13.04 17.87
N GLN A 134 6.76 -14.10 17.24
CA GLN A 134 5.66 -14.90 17.81
C GLN A 134 6.01 -15.46 19.21
N ARG A 135 7.30 -15.43 19.58
CA ARG A 135 7.84 -15.70 20.94
C ARG A 135 7.23 -14.84 22.04
N ALA A 136 6.95 -13.58 21.74
CA ALA A 136 6.45 -12.60 22.71
C ALA A 136 5.02 -12.12 22.41
N ASN A 137 4.43 -12.52 21.28
CA ASN A 137 3.15 -12.01 20.82
C ASN A 137 2.23 -13.13 20.34
N VAL A 138 0.94 -12.97 20.61
CA VAL A 138 -0.12 -13.90 20.22
C VAL A 138 -0.95 -13.34 19.06
N PRO A 139 -1.46 -14.19 18.15
CA PRO A 139 -2.41 -13.76 17.12
C PRO A 139 -3.63 -13.03 17.71
N TRP A 140 -4.14 -12.03 17.00
CA TRP A 140 -5.30 -11.25 17.47
C TRP A 140 -6.65 -11.83 17.02
N GLY A 141 -6.64 -12.77 16.07
CA GLY A 141 -7.85 -13.35 15.50
C GLY A 141 -7.63 -13.98 14.13
N PHE A 142 -8.67 -14.00 13.30
CA PHE A 142 -8.65 -14.58 11.96
C PHE A 142 -9.20 -13.60 10.90
N GLU A 143 -8.55 -13.51 9.75
CA GLU A 143 -9.06 -12.79 8.58
C GLU A 143 -9.67 -13.79 7.60
N LEU A 144 -10.98 -13.66 7.35
CA LEU A 144 -11.70 -14.45 6.36
C LEU A 144 -11.14 -14.17 4.96
N PRO A 145 -10.88 -15.21 4.14
CA PRO A 145 -10.53 -15.05 2.74
C PRO A 145 -11.58 -14.24 1.97
N VAL A 146 -11.18 -13.54 0.92
CA VAL A 146 -12.09 -12.71 0.11
C VAL A 146 -13.15 -13.57 -0.58
N GLU A 147 -12.79 -14.81 -0.89
CA GLU A 147 -13.62 -15.80 -1.57
C GLU A 147 -14.56 -16.56 -0.62
N ALA A 148 -14.46 -16.32 0.70
CA ALA A 148 -15.26 -17.03 1.70
C ALA A 148 -16.75 -16.65 1.60
N ARG A 149 -17.59 -17.61 1.22
CA ARG A 149 -19.05 -17.42 1.09
C ARG A 149 -19.82 -17.71 2.38
N ASN A 150 -19.26 -18.55 3.25
CA ASN A 150 -19.89 -18.98 4.50
C ASN A 150 -18.92 -18.77 5.69
N PRO A 151 -19.04 -17.65 6.43
CA PRO A 151 -18.17 -17.37 7.57
C PRO A 151 -18.20 -18.44 8.67
N ALA A 152 -19.31 -19.16 8.83
CA ALA A 152 -19.47 -20.16 9.88
C ALA A 152 -18.54 -21.37 9.73
N GLU A 153 -18.08 -21.67 8.50
CA GLU A 153 -17.15 -22.77 8.24
C GLU A 153 -15.75 -22.52 8.83
N TYR A 154 -15.43 -21.26 9.19
CA TYR A 154 -14.12 -20.86 9.70
C TYR A 154 -14.05 -20.78 11.23
N GLU A 155 -15.14 -21.12 11.95
CA GLU A 155 -15.13 -21.13 13.43
C GLU A 155 -14.11 -22.13 14.00
N GLU A 156 -13.85 -23.24 13.31
CA GLU A 156 -12.81 -24.18 13.73
C GLU A 156 -11.42 -23.54 13.73
N GLU A 157 -11.17 -22.61 12.81
CA GLU A 157 -9.89 -21.89 12.72
C GLU A 157 -9.72 -20.89 13.86
N LEU A 158 -10.79 -20.19 14.25
CA LEU A 158 -10.80 -19.38 15.46
C LEU A 158 -10.50 -20.22 16.71
N GLU A 159 -11.15 -21.38 16.86
CA GLU A 159 -10.90 -22.26 18.01
C GLU A 159 -9.47 -22.83 18.00
N ARG A 160 -8.91 -23.11 16.81
CA ARG A 160 -7.52 -23.51 16.66
C ARG A 160 -6.57 -22.42 17.15
N ILE A 161 -6.84 -21.16 16.84
CA ILE A 161 -6.08 -20.02 17.35
C ILE A 161 -6.22 -19.91 18.87
N ARG A 162 -7.44 -19.99 19.43
CA ARG A 162 -7.67 -19.97 20.89
C ARG A 162 -6.84 -21.02 21.62
N ARG A 163 -6.80 -22.26 21.10
CA ARG A 163 -5.97 -23.33 21.66
C ARG A 163 -4.48 -22.99 21.67
N VAL A 164 -3.95 -22.41 20.58
CA VAL A 164 -2.54 -21.98 20.52
C VAL A 164 -2.26 -20.87 21.53
N ILE A 165 -3.18 -19.91 21.70
CA ILE A 165 -3.04 -18.83 22.69
C ILE A 165 -3.06 -19.38 24.12
N ARG A 166 -3.93 -20.34 24.43
CA ARG A 166 -3.96 -20.98 25.76
C ARG A 166 -2.66 -21.71 26.05
N LEU A 167 -2.16 -22.52 25.12
CA LEU A 167 -0.86 -23.19 25.23
C LEU A 167 0.30 -22.20 25.41
N ALA A 168 0.19 -20.99 24.84
CA ALA A 168 1.18 -19.92 25.03
C ALA A 168 1.27 -19.39 26.46
N LYS A 169 0.17 -19.45 27.20
CA LYS A 169 0.12 -18.99 28.59
C LYS A 169 0.63 -20.06 29.58
N GLU A 170 0.83 -21.30 29.14
CA GLU A 170 1.22 -22.44 30.01
C GLU A 170 2.74 -22.64 30.18
N GLU A 171 3.57 -21.62 29.87
CA GLU A 171 5.04 -21.56 30.11
C GLU A 171 5.91 -22.75 29.62
N ARG A 172 5.42 -23.57 28.67
CA ARG A 172 6.22 -24.64 28.05
C ARG A 172 6.87 -24.17 26.74
N ALA A 173 8.09 -23.63 26.83
CA ALA A 173 8.79 -22.96 25.74
C ALA A 173 8.97 -23.80 24.44
N GLU A 174 9.28 -25.10 24.54
CA GLU A 174 9.39 -25.99 23.37
C GLU A 174 8.03 -26.24 22.69
N GLN A 175 6.96 -26.34 23.48
CA GLN A 175 5.60 -26.58 22.97
C GLN A 175 5.08 -25.39 22.17
N MET A 176 5.64 -24.18 22.38
CA MET A 176 5.16 -22.97 21.73
C MET A 176 5.57 -22.80 20.28
N GLN A 177 6.78 -23.20 19.90
CA GLN A 177 7.17 -23.22 18.48
C GLN A 177 6.38 -24.27 17.72
N ALA A 178 6.20 -25.45 18.33
CA ALA A 178 5.38 -26.53 17.76
C ALA A 178 3.88 -26.15 17.67
N ALA A 179 3.34 -25.45 18.66
CA ALA A 179 1.95 -25.00 18.66
C ALA A 179 1.68 -23.97 17.54
N ARG A 180 2.64 -23.10 17.23
CA ARG A 180 2.51 -22.11 16.14
C ARG A 180 2.44 -22.72 14.76
N ALA A 181 3.06 -23.87 14.55
CA ALA A 181 2.92 -24.62 13.29
C ALA A 181 1.46 -25.04 13.03
N LYS A 182 0.60 -25.01 14.06
CA LYS A 182 -0.84 -25.27 13.95
C LYS A 182 -1.67 -24.02 13.66
N LEU A 183 -1.08 -22.82 13.58
CA LEU A 183 -1.84 -21.62 13.26
C LEU A 183 -2.33 -21.67 11.81
N PRO A 184 -3.60 -21.31 11.54
CA PRO A 184 -4.07 -21.22 10.17
C PRO A 184 -3.36 -20.11 9.41
N VAL A 185 -3.23 -20.25 8.10
CA VAL A 185 -2.55 -19.26 7.25
C VAL A 185 -3.14 -17.84 7.41
N GLY A 186 -4.45 -17.71 7.60
CA GLY A 186 -5.16 -16.42 7.70
C GLY A 186 -5.20 -15.77 9.09
N TYR A 187 -4.41 -16.21 10.08
CA TYR A 187 -4.43 -15.56 11.39
C TYR A 187 -4.05 -14.07 11.29
N ILE A 188 -4.72 -13.22 12.08
CA ILE A 188 -4.41 -11.80 12.23
C ILE A 188 -3.13 -11.69 13.04
N MET A 189 -2.11 -11.10 12.41
CA MET A 189 -0.84 -10.82 13.05
C MET A 189 -1.02 -9.82 14.20
N PRO A 190 -0.23 -9.93 15.28
CA PRO A 190 -0.03 -8.79 16.17
C PRO A 190 0.41 -7.57 15.37
N PRO A 191 0.06 -6.33 15.80
CA PRO A 191 0.47 -5.12 15.11
C PRO A 191 1.95 -5.10 14.78
N PHE A 192 2.28 -4.62 13.59
CA PHE A 192 3.65 -4.61 13.08
C PHE A 192 3.95 -3.33 12.30
N LEU A 193 5.24 -3.02 12.24
CA LEU A 193 5.79 -1.88 11.51
C LEU A 193 6.55 -2.35 10.29
N LEU A 194 6.30 -1.70 9.16
CA LEU A 194 7.15 -1.77 7.98
C LEU A 194 7.42 -0.34 7.50
N GLU A 195 8.68 -0.07 7.24
CA GLU A 195 9.11 1.16 6.60
C GLU A 195 9.44 0.86 5.14
N PHE A 196 9.03 1.76 4.24
CA PHE A 196 9.30 1.65 2.81
C PHE A 196 9.94 2.93 2.33
N SER A 197 10.86 2.83 1.37
CA SER A 197 11.31 4.03 0.65
C SER A 197 10.20 4.53 -0.27
N GLU A 198 10.11 5.84 -0.45
CA GLU A 198 9.11 6.46 -1.33
C GLU A 198 9.26 5.98 -2.79
N GLU A 199 10.51 5.77 -3.24
CA GLU A 199 10.77 5.16 -4.55
C GLU A 199 10.21 3.72 -4.65
N ALA A 200 10.41 2.88 -3.62
CA ALA A 200 9.90 1.51 -3.64
C ALA A 200 8.37 1.47 -3.59
N LEU A 201 7.75 2.38 -2.83
CA LEU A 201 6.30 2.52 -2.78
C LEU A 201 5.73 2.78 -4.19
N ILE A 202 6.19 3.82 -4.88
CA ILE A 202 5.61 4.18 -6.18
C ILE A 202 6.01 3.22 -7.31
N LYS A 203 7.30 2.82 -7.39
CA LYS A 203 7.80 2.01 -8.52
C LYS A 203 7.57 0.52 -8.37
N THR A 204 7.34 0.02 -7.15
CA THR A 204 7.28 -1.42 -6.89
C THR A 204 6.01 -1.82 -6.17
N VAL A 205 5.72 -1.28 -4.99
CA VAL A 205 4.58 -1.72 -4.17
C VAL A 205 3.26 -1.36 -4.85
N PHE A 206 3.01 -0.07 -5.07
CA PHE A 206 1.78 0.40 -5.71
C PHE A 206 1.70 -0.07 -7.16
N ARG A 207 2.83 -0.07 -7.86
CA ARG A 207 2.89 -0.61 -9.22
C ARG A 207 2.41 -2.06 -9.29
N GLN A 208 3.02 -2.98 -8.54
CA GLN A 208 2.69 -4.41 -8.65
C GLN A 208 1.36 -4.78 -7.98
N ARG A 209 0.91 -3.99 -6.99
CA ARG A 209 -0.26 -4.33 -6.17
C ARG A 209 -1.53 -3.55 -6.49
N LEU A 210 -1.41 -2.38 -7.12
CA LEU A 210 -2.55 -1.52 -7.48
C LEU A 210 -2.60 -1.22 -8.97
N PHE A 211 -1.46 -0.88 -9.59
CA PHE A 211 -1.46 -0.37 -10.96
C PHE A 211 -1.40 -1.49 -12.01
N GLU A 212 -0.64 -2.55 -11.73
CA GLU A 212 -0.54 -3.76 -12.54
C GLU A 212 -1.62 -4.76 -12.18
N ARG A 213 -1.99 -5.57 -13.16
CA ARG A 213 -2.99 -6.61 -13.01
C ARG A 213 -2.38 -7.87 -12.41
N GLY A 214 -3.09 -8.47 -11.48
CA GLY A 214 -2.72 -9.78 -10.91
C GLY A 214 -2.60 -9.81 -9.39
N ALA A 215 -2.52 -8.65 -8.74
CA ALA A 215 -2.70 -8.58 -7.30
C ALA A 215 -4.18 -8.74 -6.92
N GLN A 216 -4.45 -9.60 -5.95
CA GLN A 216 -5.80 -9.95 -5.52
C GLN A 216 -5.85 -10.10 -4.00
N GLY A 217 -7.07 -10.01 -3.47
CA GLY A 217 -7.37 -10.29 -2.08
C GLY A 217 -7.00 -9.16 -1.11
N ALA A 218 -6.88 -9.52 0.17
CA ALA A 218 -6.66 -8.58 1.26
C ALA A 218 -5.41 -7.69 1.11
N THR A 219 -4.42 -8.12 0.32
CA THR A 219 -3.22 -7.31 0.06
C THR A 219 -3.54 -6.05 -0.73
N VAL A 220 -4.47 -6.12 -1.69
CA VAL A 220 -4.88 -4.94 -2.48
C VAL A 220 -5.55 -3.91 -1.57
N ASP A 221 -6.44 -4.36 -0.68
CA ASP A 221 -7.13 -3.49 0.27
C ASP A 221 -6.12 -2.75 1.17
N VAL A 222 -5.16 -3.48 1.74
CA VAL A 222 -4.14 -2.89 2.62
C VAL A 222 -3.19 -1.96 1.87
N VAL A 223 -2.78 -2.30 0.64
CA VAL A 223 -1.91 -1.42 -0.14
C VAL A 223 -2.66 -0.19 -0.65
N THR A 224 -3.97 -0.29 -0.88
CA THR A 224 -4.83 0.87 -1.13
C THR A 224 -4.85 1.78 0.09
N ASP A 225 -5.03 1.22 1.29
CA ASP A 225 -4.97 1.97 2.54
C ASP A 225 -3.61 2.66 2.74
N MET A 226 -2.50 2.03 2.33
CA MET A 226 -1.17 2.66 2.32
C MET A 226 -1.09 3.85 1.38
N LEU A 227 -1.61 3.73 0.15
CA LEU A 227 -1.63 4.82 -0.83
C LEU A 227 -2.46 6.01 -0.34
N GLU A 228 -3.62 5.75 0.27
CA GLU A 228 -4.47 6.78 0.87
C GLU A 228 -3.77 7.51 2.03
N CYS A 229 -3.02 6.78 2.86
CA CYS A 229 -2.17 7.40 3.88
C CYS A 229 -1.13 8.33 3.23
N CYS A 230 -0.43 7.86 2.19
CA CYS A 230 0.54 8.67 1.45
C CYS A 230 -0.09 9.95 0.88
N LEU A 231 -1.25 9.83 0.21
CA LEU A 231 -1.98 10.97 -0.36
C LEU A 231 -2.41 11.98 0.70
N ARG A 232 -2.74 11.54 1.91
CA ARG A 232 -3.08 12.45 3.02
C ARG A 232 -1.86 13.12 3.65
N VAL A 233 -0.69 12.46 3.64
CA VAL A 233 0.57 13.03 4.15
C VAL A 233 1.10 14.12 3.22
N ASP A 234 1.18 13.85 1.91
CA ASP A 234 1.62 14.85 0.91
C ASP A 234 0.87 14.67 -0.41
N PRO A 235 -0.34 15.26 -0.53
CA PRO A 235 -1.16 15.11 -1.74
C PRO A 235 -0.45 15.56 -3.00
N ALA A 236 0.33 16.65 -2.91
CA ALA A 236 0.98 17.25 -4.07
C ALA A 236 2.08 16.34 -4.63
N LYS A 237 2.93 15.76 -3.76
CA LYS A 237 3.96 14.80 -4.18
C LYS A 237 3.33 13.54 -4.74
N TRP A 238 2.44 12.91 -3.99
CA TRP A 238 1.92 11.60 -4.36
C TRP A 238 1.01 11.65 -5.59
N GLN A 239 0.25 12.73 -5.79
CA GLN A 239 -0.52 12.89 -7.03
C GLN A 239 0.40 12.99 -8.25
N VAL A 240 1.44 13.83 -8.19
CA VAL A 240 2.42 13.91 -9.30
C VAL A 240 3.07 12.55 -9.53
N LEU A 241 3.48 11.85 -8.48
CA LEU A 241 4.06 10.51 -8.63
C LEU A 241 3.09 9.52 -9.30
N ILE A 242 1.80 9.55 -8.96
CA ILE A 242 0.77 8.73 -9.61
C ILE A 242 0.58 9.15 -11.06
N ASP A 243 0.61 10.44 -11.39
CA ASP A 243 0.48 10.94 -12.76
C ASP A 243 1.59 10.44 -13.68
N TYR A 244 2.74 10.01 -13.13
CA TYR A 244 3.87 9.48 -13.92
C TYR A 244 4.12 7.98 -13.77
N HIS A 245 3.51 7.30 -12.79
CA HIS A 245 3.69 5.85 -12.56
C HIS A 245 2.39 5.06 -12.48
N GLY A 246 1.25 5.74 -12.51
CA GLY A 246 -0.07 5.18 -12.27
C GLY A 246 -0.52 4.18 -13.34
N PRO A 247 -1.74 3.64 -13.20
CA PRO A 247 -2.25 2.57 -14.07
C PRO A 247 -2.34 2.97 -15.55
N HIS A 248 -2.55 4.25 -15.84
CA HIS A 248 -2.62 4.78 -17.20
C HIS A 248 -1.27 4.63 -17.96
N VAL A 249 -0.14 4.58 -17.25
CA VAL A 249 1.19 4.41 -17.87
C VAL A 249 1.30 3.06 -18.58
N GLN A 250 0.73 1.99 -18.02
CA GLN A 250 0.73 0.69 -18.68
C GLN A 250 -0.14 0.68 -19.94
N GLN A 251 -1.31 1.32 -19.87
CA GLN A 251 -2.18 1.48 -21.03
C GLN A 251 -1.45 2.26 -22.13
N TRP A 252 -0.74 3.32 -21.74
CA TRP A 252 0.07 4.13 -22.65
C TRP A 252 1.25 3.33 -23.25
N GLU A 253 2.03 2.63 -22.44
CA GLU A 253 3.14 1.79 -22.92
C GLU A 253 2.66 0.72 -23.90
N LYS A 254 1.55 0.05 -23.58
CA LYS A 254 0.90 -0.89 -24.49
C LYS A 254 0.46 -0.19 -25.77
N SER A 255 -0.21 0.95 -25.67
CA SER A 255 -0.68 1.74 -26.82
C SER A 255 0.48 2.07 -27.75
N MET A 256 1.57 2.63 -27.22
CA MET A 256 2.74 3.03 -28.02
C MET A 256 3.41 1.83 -28.70
N ARG A 257 3.56 0.70 -28.00
CA ARG A 257 4.09 -0.54 -28.62
C ARG A 257 3.19 -1.04 -29.75
N THR A 258 1.87 -1.05 -29.54
CA THR A 258 0.90 -1.47 -30.56
C THR A 258 0.91 -0.52 -31.76
N LEU A 259 0.87 0.79 -31.53
CA LEU A 259 0.95 1.80 -32.59
C LEU A 259 2.25 1.69 -33.40
N GLN A 260 3.39 1.45 -32.72
CA GLN A 260 4.68 1.25 -33.38
C GLN A 260 4.69 0.00 -34.28
N LYS A 261 4.09 -1.10 -33.79
CA LYS A 261 4.08 -2.39 -34.46
C LYS A 261 3.10 -2.42 -35.64
N GLU A 262 1.86 -2.02 -35.40
CA GLU A 262 0.76 -2.15 -36.35
C GLU A 262 0.59 -0.92 -37.25
N ARG A 263 1.22 0.21 -36.89
CA ARG A 263 1.20 1.49 -37.65
C ARG A 263 -0.21 2.01 -37.94
N TYR A 264 -1.11 1.88 -36.96
CA TYR A 264 -2.48 2.37 -37.07
C TYR A 264 -2.55 3.86 -37.40
N ARG A 265 -3.50 4.21 -38.26
CA ARG A 265 -3.94 5.57 -38.56
C ARG A 265 -5.20 5.89 -37.77
N LEU A 266 -5.61 7.17 -37.78
CA LEU A 266 -6.83 7.62 -37.11
C LEU A 266 -8.08 6.87 -37.62
N GLU A 267 -8.14 6.59 -38.92
CA GLU A 267 -9.20 5.79 -39.56
C GLU A 267 -9.31 4.37 -38.97
N ASP A 268 -8.16 3.74 -38.69
CA ASP A 268 -8.13 2.41 -38.09
C ASP A 268 -8.59 2.43 -36.63
N LEU A 269 -8.18 3.45 -35.87
CA LEU A 269 -8.61 3.62 -34.47
C LEU A 269 -10.12 3.90 -34.38
N ALA A 270 -10.67 4.72 -35.28
CA ALA A 270 -12.10 4.97 -35.38
C ALA A 270 -12.87 3.67 -35.68
N SER A 271 -12.37 2.88 -36.63
CA SER A 271 -12.94 1.57 -36.98
C SER A 271 -12.94 0.60 -35.79
N LEU A 272 -11.83 0.50 -35.04
CA LEU A 272 -11.73 -0.34 -33.83
C LEU A 272 -12.74 0.04 -32.75
N MET A 273 -13.13 1.31 -32.68
CA MET A 273 -14.10 1.83 -31.72
C MET A 273 -15.54 1.87 -32.25
N GLY A 274 -15.77 1.52 -33.52
CA GLY A 274 -17.08 1.62 -34.16
C GLY A 274 -17.57 3.05 -34.35
N LEU A 275 -16.66 4.00 -34.55
CA LEU A 275 -16.94 5.44 -34.76
C LEU A 275 -16.76 5.82 -36.23
N SER A 276 -17.45 6.87 -36.68
CA SER A 276 -17.12 7.55 -37.94
C SER A 276 -15.80 8.32 -37.80
N VAL A 277 -15.17 8.66 -38.93
CA VAL A 277 -13.92 9.43 -38.93
C VAL A 277 -14.17 10.86 -38.43
N GLU A 278 -15.31 11.45 -38.79
CA GLU A 278 -15.74 12.76 -38.32
C GLU A 278 -15.95 12.77 -36.80
N GLU A 279 -16.61 11.74 -36.26
CA GLU A 279 -16.79 11.58 -34.81
C GLU A 279 -15.45 11.39 -34.08
N ALA A 280 -14.49 10.69 -34.69
CA ALA A 280 -13.17 10.48 -34.11
C ALA A 280 -12.33 11.77 -34.09
N LEU A 281 -12.51 12.68 -35.04
CA LEU A 281 -11.81 13.98 -35.10
C LEU A 281 -12.27 14.94 -34.00
N GLU A 282 -13.49 14.79 -33.49
CA GLU A 282 -14.02 15.59 -32.39
C GLU A 282 -13.62 15.06 -31.01
N LYS A 283 -13.04 13.86 -30.94
CA LYS A 283 -12.60 13.24 -29.68
C LYS A 283 -11.18 13.62 -29.31
N ASP A 284 -10.91 13.61 -28.00
CA ASP A 284 -9.56 13.69 -27.48
C ASP A 284 -8.72 12.50 -27.98
N LEU A 285 -7.66 12.80 -28.73
CA LEU A 285 -6.82 11.79 -29.37
C LEU A 285 -6.15 10.86 -28.35
N TYR A 286 -5.77 11.39 -27.18
CA TYR A 286 -5.14 10.60 -26.13
C TYR A 286 -6.11 9.56 -25.59
N GLN A 287 -7.34 9.97 -25.26
CA GLN A 287 -8.40 9.08 -24.82
C GLN A 287 -8.78 8.05 -25.90
N LEU A 288 -8.86 8.47 -27.17
CA LEU A 288 -9.13 7.57 -28.29
C LEU A 288 -8.08 6.46 -28.41
N ILE A 289 -6.79 6.80 -28.25
CA ILE A 289 -5.68 5.83 -28.28
C ILE A 289 -5.77 4.86 -27.09
N LEU A 290 -6.02 5.36 -25.89
CA LEU A 290 -6.11 4.53 -24.69
C LEU A 290 -7.29 3.56 -24.76
N ASP A 291 -8.46 4.00 -25.23
CA ASP A 291 -9.68 3.18 -25.27
C ASP A 291 -9.71 2.16 -26.41
N SER A 292 -8.89 2.36 -27.45
CA SER A 292 -8.77 1.46 -28.60
C SER A 292 -7.65 0.43 -28.41
N VAL A 293 -6.40 0.84 -28.62
CA VAL A 293 -5.21 -0.02 -28.64
C VAL A 293 -4.55 -0.13 -27.26
N GLY A 294 -4.80 0.85 -26.39
CA GLY A 294 -4.38 0.85 -24.99
C GLY A 294 -5.24 -0.01 -24.09
N LYS A 295 -6.45 -0.39 -24.55
CA LYS A 295 -7.43 -1.10 -23.76
C LYS A 295 -6.82 -2.39 -23.25
N LEU A 296 -6.59 -2.45 -21.95
CA LEU A 296 -6.15 -3.68 -21.31
C LEU A 296 -7.36 -4.64 -21.30
N PRO A 297 -7.18 -5.98 -21.42
CA PRO A 297 -8.29 -6.95 -21.44
C PRO A 297 -9.27 -6.74 -20.25
N PRO A 298 -10.52 -7.19 -20.22
CA PRO A 298 -11.32 -6.98 -19.01
C PRO A 298 -10.61 -7.53 -17.77
N SER A 299 -10.56 -6.75 -16.68
CA SER A 299 -10.08 -7.30 -15.41
C SER A 299 -11.11 -8.32 -14.89
N MET A 300 -10.72 -9.26 -14.02
CA MET A 300 -11.69 -10.21 -13.45
C MET A 300 -12.82 -9.54 -12.64
N TRP A 301 -12.72 -8.23 -12.37
CA TRP A 301 -13.68 -7.42 -11.63
C TRP A 301 -14.65 -6.62 -12.53
N GLU A 302 -14.46 -6.65 -13.85
CA GLU A 302 -15.38 -6.03 -14.82
C GLU A 302 -16.41 -7.05 -15.36
N ARG A 303 -16.70 -8.10 -14.58
CA ARG A 303 -17.79 -9.06 -14.84
C ARG A 303 -19.02 -8.72 -14.02
#